data_AF-A0A1G2JB01-F1
#
_entry.id   AF-A0A1G2JB01-F1
#
_cell.length_a   1.000
_cell.length_b   1.000
_cell.length_c   1.000
_cell.angle_alpha   90.00
_cell.angle_beta   90.00
_cell.angle_gamma   90.00
#
_symmetry.space_group_name_H-M   'P 1'
#
loop_
_entity.id
_entity.type
_entity.pdbx_description
1 polymer ?
#
loop_
_entity_poly.entity_id
_entity_poly.type
_entity_poly.pdbx_seq_one_letter_code
_entity_poly.pdbx_strand_id
1 'polypeptide(L)'
;MDSSEKINSESEDAPVVETVFEEPISKTNAIKNEAGDVKKEETVSDEEIKELKGGLEQEYNKDAWNVLSRHYLEWTKSISSEDTENVKKYHRWSLPVNSLLRSKDLPENVTPEDKKSIRPIIKTLDGLIKNCPPVPVEFTAYRAVSSEMTLEEARALVGKSITPDNGFMSTAVNKPLAVNDFLQKDESKILYEITVPRGEKGIWMPAVTNFKESVSREGEFLLPRESRFIVTGAEEQWFINRRSRNAEDVHAYGQERKSPPQFKEKRLVVKLTLENQKSEQVEPGSEINGADSWIKAINKIFEKNYGLSTPEEKLPRVVKAAPNESCAYVNWDLDRSLYNVIRVRFGKQILDGNAVGEEMGHFYRAQLKPSNISRIERLSAWLKGSSIVEDLIIDKKGDVKDKKEHITNEFFGFLGRRLLHKSYPKNKDGTSKIFPDGEPKIDSGDKKFAVGALKRIRKNLNSLKSLFMEGGVSLESLRNTAEPFIEARIDILHHRRGYEFASKVDLDKITNWNKLFSMPDKEVRKRFFTPNPDYSGL
;
A
#
# COMPACT_ATOMS: atom_id res chain seq x y z
N MET A 1 -60.46 31.19 3.04
CA MET A 1 -61.67 30.35 2.99
C MET A 1 -61.19 28.92 3.05
N ASP A 2 -60.74 28.49 4.23
CA ASP A 2 -61.54 27.94 5.34
C ASP A 2 -62.27 26.64 4.98
N SER A 3 -61.77 25.55 5.54
CA SER A 3 -62.45 24.39 6.17
C SER A 3 -61.53 23.17 6.03
N SER A 4 -60.70 22.83 7.02
CA SER A 4 -60.99 22.18 8.30
C SER A 4 -61.61 20.78 8.15
N GLU A 5 -60.78 19.75 8.29
CA GLU A 5 -61.20 18.49 8.90
C GLU A 5 -60.06 17.94 9.76
N LYS A 6 -60.48 17.40 10.89
CA LYS A 6 -59.75 17.18 12.13
C LYS A 6 -60.22 15.82 12.65
N ILE A 7 -59.42 15.18 13.51
CA ILE A 7 -59.77 14.05 14.40
C ILE A 7 -59.68 12.68 13.67
N ASN A 8 -59.02 11.61 14.15
CA ASN A 8 -58.78 11.16 15.52
C ASN A 8 -57.49 10.32 15.69
N SER A 9 -56.96 10.42 16.90
CA SER A 9 -55.88 9.64 17.51
C SER A 9 -56.43 8.40 18.20
N GLU A 10 -55.78 7.24 18.04
CA GLU A 10 -55.85 6.16 19.02
C GLU A 10 -54.44 5.59 19.27
N SER A 11 -54.07 5.65 20.54
CA SER A 11 -52.88 5.11 21.17
C SER A 11 -53.17 3.67 21.60
N GLU A 12 -52.33 2.73 21.18
CA GLU A 12 -52.31 1.39 21.76
C GLU A 12 -50.98 1.17 22.50
N ASP A 13 -51.15 0.84 23.78
CA ASP A 13 -50.14 0.54 24.77
C ASP A 13 -49.32 -0.71 24.42
N ALA A 14 -48.01 -0.60 24.60
CA ALA A 14 -47.09 -1.72 24.55
C ALA A 14 -47.19 -2.55 25.85
N PRO A 15 -47.29 -3.88 25.79
CA PRO A 15 -47.16 -4.71 26.97
C PRO A 15 -45.69 -4.86 27.39
N VAL A 16 -45.45 -4.56 28.67
CA VAL A 16 -44.24 -4.89 29.42
C VAL A 16 -44.10 -6.42 29.46
N VAL A 17 -43.01 -6.95 28.90
CA VAL A 17 -42.62 -8.35 29.08
C VAL A 17 -41.38 -8.40 29.97
N GLU A 18 -41.56 -9.01 31.14
CA GLU A 18 -40.54 -9.30 32.12
C GLU A 18 -39.43 -10.18 31.54
N THR A 19 -38.20 -9.84 31.93
CA THR A 19 -36.96 -10.54 31.63
C THR A 19 -36.82 -11.72 32.58
N VAL A 20 -36.92 -12.95 32.05
CA VAL A 20 -36.45 -14.16 32.72
C VAL A 20 -35.09 -14.54 32.12
N PHE A 21 -34.05 -14.46 32.94
CA PHE A 21 -32.73 -14.99 32.65
C PHE A 21 -32.78 -16.52 32.69
N GLU A 22 -32.68 -17.17 31.53
CA GLU A 22 -32.26 -18.58 31.45
C GLU A 22 -30.81 -18.65 30.93
N GLU A 23 -29.98 -19.41 31.63
CA GLU A 23 -28.57 -19.63 31.35
C GLU A 23 -28.33 -20.28 29.98
N PRO A 24 -27.18 -20.02 29.32
CA PRO A 24 -26.89 -20.62 28.02
C PRO A 24 -26.55 -22.11 28.18
N ILE A 25 -27.50 -22.96 27.79
CA ILE A 25 -27.26 -24.38 27.53
C ILE A 25 -26.31 -24.51 26.32
N SER A 26 -25.07 -24.85 26.60
CA SER A 26 -24.10 -25.36 25.62
C SER A 26 -24.66 -26.61 24.93
N LYS A 27 -25.08 -26.49 23.67
CA LYS A 27 -25.39 -27.62 22.80
C LYS A 27 -24.27 -27.78 21.77
N THR A 28 -23.27 -28.57 22.11
CA THR A 28 -22.35 -29.19 21.13
C THR A 28 -23.11 -30.26 20.36
N ASN A 29 -23.33 -30.05 19.05
CA ASN A 29 -23.82 -31.07 18.15
C ASN A 29 -22.67 -32.06 17.85
N ALA A 30 -22.73 -33.24 18.47
CA ALA A 30 -21.85 -34.35 18.12
C ALA A 30 -22.51 -35.19 17.01
N ILE A 31 -21.91 -35.19 15.81
CA ILE A 31 -22.23 -36.17 14.77
C ILE A 31 -21.38 -37.41 15.05
N LYS A 32 -22.03 -38.53 15.39
CA LYS A 32 -21.38 -39.83 15.58
C LYS A 32 -21.28 -40.56 14.24
N ASN A 33 -20.10 -41.07 13.95
CA ASN A 33 -19.88 -42.01 12.85
C ASN A 33 -20.07 -43.43 13.39
N GLU A 34 -20.41 -44.39 12.52
CA GLU A 34 -20.75 -45.79 12.86
C GLU A 34 -19.66 -46.59 13.59
N ALA A 35 -18.45 -46.03 13.76
CA ALA A 35 -17.35 -46.65 14.51
C ALA A 35 -17.20 -46.15 15.96
N GLY A 36 -18.04 -45.22 16.44
CA GLY A 36 -18.04 -44.78 17.85
C GLY A 36 -16.91 -43.84 18.29
N ASP A 37 -15.96 -43.51 17.42
CA ASP A 37 -14.87 -42.58 17.75
C ASP A 37 -15.26 -41.11 17.57
N VAL A 38 -15.22 -40.35 18.66
CA VAL A 38 -15.39 -38.90 18.68
C VAL A 38 -14.09 -38.25 18.19
N LYS A 39 -14.04 -37.86 16.91
CA LYS A 39 -12.97 -36.97 16.43
C LYS A 39 -13.19 -35.57 17.03
N LYS A 40 -12.36 -35.20 18.00
CA LYS A 40 -12.19 -33.80 18.42
C LYS A 40 -11.79 -32.98 17.20
N GLU A 41 -12.55 -31.94 16.87
CA GLU A 41 -12.07 -30.88 15.99
C GLU A 41 -10.84 -30.24 16.66
N GLU A 42 -9.67 -30.41 16.06
CA GLU A 42 -8.46 -29.70 16.47
C GLU A 42 -8.62 -28.22 16.15
N THR A 43 -9.09 -27.46 17.13
CA THR A 43 -8.97 -26.00 17.11
C THR A 43 -7.49 -25.63 17.22
N VAL A 44 -6.97 -24.98 16.18
CA VAL A 44 -5.58 -24.48 16.14
C VAL A 44 -5.32 -23.60 17.35
N SER A 45 -4.29 -23.91 18.12
CA SER A 45 -3.97 -23.18 19.36
C SER A 45 -3.44 -21.77 19.08
N ASP A 46 -3.68 -20.83 19.99
CA ASP A 46 -3.15 -19.46 19.89
C ASP A 46 -1.60 -19.44 19.84
N GLU A 47 -0.95 -20.41 20.51
CA GLU A 47 0.49 -20.66 20.41
C GLU A 47 0.94 -21.09 19.00
N GLU A 48 0.23 -22.01 18.33
CA GLU A 48 0.51 -22.37 16.94
C GLU A 48 0.32 -21.17 15.99
N ILE A 49 -0.70 -20.32 16.22
CA ILE A 49 -0.90 -19.08 15.46
C ILE A 49 0.28 -18.12 15.66
N LYS A 50 0.85 -18.07 16.86
CA LYS A 50 2.01 -17.24 17.21
C LYS A 50 3.31 -17.76 16.60
N GLU A 51 3.47 -19.07 16.52
CA GLU A 51 4.63 -19.74 15.90
C GLU A 51 4.58 -19.67 14.37
N LEU A 52 3.40 -19.83 13.76
CA LEU A 52 3.14 -19.56 12.34
C LEU A 52 3.47 -18.10 11.96
N LYS A 53 3.15 -17.13 12.83
CA LYS A 53 3.55 -15.72 12.67
C LYS A 53 5.07 -15.53 12.71
N GLY A 54 5.80 -16.31 13.51
CA GLY A 54 7.26 -16.22 13.64
C GLY A 54 8.03 -16.84 12.46
N GLY A 55 7.55 -17.96 11.91
CA GLY A 55 8.16 -18.62 10.75
C GLY A 55 7.93 -17.89 9.42
N LEU A 56 6.79 -17.20 9.28
CA LEU A 56 6.43 -16.42 8.09
C LEU A 56 7.19 -15.09 7.93
N GLU A 57 8.25 -14.80 8.72
CA GLU A 57 8.99 -13.52 8.65
C GLU A 57 10.37 -13.57 7.96
N GLN A 58 10.90 -14.75 7.58
CA GLN A 58 12.18 -14.85 6.85
C GLN A 58 12.02 -14.98 5.32
N GLU A 59 12.57 -14.02 4.58
CA GLU A 59 12.76 -13.95 3.11
C GLU A 59 11.61 -13.50 2.18
N TYR A 60 12.04 -12.91 1.06
CA TYR A 60 11.45 -11.82 0.26
C TYR A 60 10.08 -12.09 -0.42
N ASN A 61 9.37 -11.01 -0.77
CA ASN A 61 8.00 -10.90 -1.36
C ASN A 61 6.79 -10.82 -0.38
N LYS A 62 7.01 -10.41 0.88
CA LYS A 62 6.05 -10.55 1.99
C LYS A 62 5.00 -9.45 2.19
N ASP A 63 5.08 -8.31 1.53
CA ASP A 63 4.16 -7.20 1.85
C ASP A 63 2.74 -7.51 1.37
N ALA A 64 2.55 -7.88 0.11
CA ALA A 64 1.23 -8.21 -0.42
C ALA A 64 0.64 -9.46 0.24
N TRP A 65 1.41 -10.55 0.35
CA TRP A 65 0.93 -11.81 0.96
C TRP A 65 0.42 -11.58 2.39
N ASN A 66 1.22 -10.96 3.26
CA ASN A 66 0.87 -10.80 4.66
C ASN A 66 -0.31 -9.85 4.84
N VAL A 67 -0.34 -8.77 4.06
CA VAL A 67 -1.43 -7.81 4.09
C VAL A 67 -2.72 -8.46 3.59
N LEU A 68 -2.71 -9.13 2.44
CA LEU A 68 -3.88 -9.84 1.90
C LEU A 68 -4.34 -10.95 2.85
N SER A 69 -3.43 -11.75 3.37
CA SER A 69 -3.76 -12.83 4.31
C SER A 69 -4.46 -12.32 5.55
N ARG A 70 -3.93 -11.28 6.21
CA ARG A 70 -4.58 -10.70 7.40
C ARG A 70 -5.91 -10.04 7.06
N HIS A 71 -5.98 -9.35 5.93
CA HIS A 71 -7.17 -8.62 5.51
C HIS A 71 -8.33 -9.55 5.17
N TYR A 72 -8.05 -10.65 4.45
CA TYR A 72 -9.07 -11.60 4.01
C TYR A 72 -9.43 -12.65 5.07
N LEU A 73 -8.54 -12.98 6.01
CA LEU A 73 -8.82 -13.96 7.07
C LEU A 73 -10.05 -13.61 7.90
N GLU A 74 -10.26 -12.32 8.21
CA GLU A 74 -11.47 -11.89 8.94
C GLU A 74 -12.72 -12.02 8.09
N TRP A 75 -12.66 -11.66 6.81
CA TRP A 75 -13.77 -11.82 5.87
C TRP A 75 -14.14 -13.28 5.66
N THR A 76 -13.19 -14.21 5.67
CA THR A 76 -13.51 -15.63 5.46
C THR A 76 -14.38 -16.24 6.55
N LYS A 77 -14.41 -15.64 7.75
CA LYS A 77 -15.33 -16.07 8.82
C LYS A 77 -16.81 -15.82 8.48
N SER A 78 -17.11 -14.95 7.51
CA SER A 78 -18.48 -14.70 7.05
C SER A 78 -18.89 -15.56 5.85
N ILE A 79 -17.99 -16.42 5.34
CA ILE A 79 -18.28 -17.29 4.19
C ILE A 79 -18.95 -18.56 4.72
N SER A 80 -20.04 -18.98 4.08
CA SER A 80 -20.74 -20.21 4.44
C SER A 80 -19.87 -21.45 4.18
N SER A 81 -20.14 -22.56 4.86
CA SER A 81 -19.45 -23.83 4.60
C SER A 81 -19.71 -24.34 3.18
N GLU A 82 -20.92 -24.13 2.65
CA GLU A 82 -21.29 -24.45 1.28
C GLU A 82 -20.48 -23.65 0.26
N ASP A 83 -20.37 -22.33 0.45
CA ASP A 83 -19.58 -21.48 -0.44
C ASP A 83 -18.09 -21.83 -0.37
N THR A 84 -17.58 -22.14 0.82
CA THR A 84 -16.21 -22.60 1.02
C THR A 84 -15.94 -23.90 0.23
N GLU A 85 -16.87 -24.86 0.26
CA GLU A 85 -16.75 -26.09 -0.51
C GLU A 85 -16.81 -25.83 -2.02
N ASN A 86 -17.64 -24.91 -2.48
CA ASN A 86 -17.68 -24.50 -3.90
C ASN A 86 -16.36 -23.84 -4.34
N VAL A 87 -15.72 -23.04 -3.49
CA VAL A 87 -14.38 -22.48 -3.77
C VAL A 87 -13.32 -23.59 -3.82
N LYS A 88 -13.36 -24.57 -2.91
CA LYS A 88 -12.48 -25.76 -2.95
C LYS A 88 -12.70 -26.60 -4.20
N LYS A 89 -13.95 -26.76 -4.65
CA LYS A 89 -14.28 -27.41 -5.92
C LYS A 89 -13.71 -26.63 -7.09
N TYR A 90 -13.82 -25.30 -7.12
CA TYR A 90 -13.23 -24.49 -8.18
C TYR A 90 -11.74 -24.76 -8.38
N HIS A 91 -10.94 -24.87 -7.31
CA HIS A 91 -9.51 -25.13 -7.44
C HIS A 91 -9.22 -26.44 -8.22
N ARG A 92 -10.03 -27.48 -8.01
CA ARG A 92 -9.97 -28.76 -8.74
C ARG A 92 -10.61 -28.70 -10.14
N TRP A 93 -11.50 -27.73 -10.39
CA TRP A 93 -12.41 -27.66 -11.54
C TRP A 93 -12.27 -26.38 -12.37
N SER A 94 -11.19 -25.64 -12.17
CA SER A 94 -10.98 -24.35 -12.81
C SER A 94 -10.99 -24.45 -14.33
N LEU A 95 -10.50 -25.56 -14.89
CA LEU A 95 -10.52 -25.82 -16.33
C LEU A 95 -11.95 -26.02 -16.87
N PRO A 96 -12.78 -26.99 -16.43
CA PRO A 96 -14.18 -27.10 -16.86
C PRO A 96 -15.00 -25.82 -16.65
N VAL A 97 -14.85 -25.15 -15.50
CA VAL A 97 -15.55 -23.90 -15.19
C VAL A 97 -15.20 -22.81 -16.20
N ASN A 98 -13.91 -22.59 -16.45
CA ASN A 98 -13.46 -21.57 -17.40
C ASN A 98 -13.72 -21.98 -18.86
N SER A 99 -13.77 -23.27 -19.21
CA SER A 99 -14.20 -23.71 -20.55
C SER A 99 -15.67 -23.34 -20.80
N LEU A 100 -16.56 -23.58 -19.83
CA LEU A 100 -17.97 -23.17 -19.93
C LEU A 100 -18.11 -21.66 -20.09
N LEU A 101 -17.40 -20.86 -19.28
CA LEU A 101 -17.43 -19.40 -19.35
C LEU A 101 -16.87 -18.84 -20.67
N ARG A 102 -15.99 -19.57 -21.34
CA ARG A 102 -15.43 -19.20 -22.64
C ARG A 102 -16.24 -19.75 -23.83
N SER A 103 -17.40 -20.36 -23.58
CA SER A 103 -18.21 -21.04 -24.60
C SER A 103 -17.42 -22.10 -25.38
N LYS A 104 -16.46 -22.76 -24.73
CA LYS A 104 -15.71 -23.88 -25.29
C LYS A 104 -16.36 -25.20 -24.88
N ASP A 105 -16.13 -26.24 -25.68
CA ASP A 105 -16.51 -27.59 -25.30
C ASP A 105 -15.90 -27.96 -23.95
N LEU A 106 -16.70 -28.64 -23.14
CA LEU A 106 -16.23 -29.15 -21.86
C LEU A 106 -15.25 -30.31 -22.10
N PRO A 107 -14.21 -30.47 -21.25
CA PRO A 107 -13.33 -31.63 -21.33
C PRO A 107 -14.12 -32.95 -21.33
N GLU A 108 -13.67 -33.94 -22.10
CA GLU A 108 -14.37 -35.22 -22.30
C GLU A 108 -14.62 -35.98 -20.99
N ASN A 109 -13.78 -35.76 -19.99
CA ASN A 109 -13.88 -36.40 -18.68
C ASN A 109 -14.93 -35.77 -17.74
N VAL A 110 -15.68 -34.75 -18.19
CA VAL A 110 -16.72 -34.08 -17.39
C VAL A 110 -18.05 -34.81 -17.53
N THR A 111 -18.51 -35.47 -16.46
CA THR A 111 -19.78 -36.21 -16.43
C THR A 111 -21.02 -35.28 -16.43
N PRO A 112 -22.24 -35.79 -16.68
CA PRO A 112 -23.46 -34.99 -16.56
C PRO A 112 -23.67 -34.40 -15.14
N GLU A 113 -23.33 -35.15 -14.10
CA GLU A 113 -23.38 -34.74 -12.70
C GLU A 113 -22.40 -33.59 -12.43
N ASP A 114 -21.23 -33.66 -13.04
CA ASP A 114 -20.20 -32.64 -12.98
C ASP A 114 -20.69 -31.30 -13.56
N LYS A 115 -21.38 -31.35 -14.70
CA LYS A 115 -21.99 -30.16 -15.33
C LYS A 115 -23.00 -29.47 -14.42
N LYS A 116 -23.78 -30.23 -13.64
CA LYS A 116 -24.74 -29.66 -12.67
C LYS A 116 -24.03 -28.88 -11.56
N SER A 117 -22.79 -29.24 -11.24
CA SER A 117 -21.99 -28.59 -10.18
C SER A 117 -21.28 -27.31 -10.62
N ILE A 118 -21.04 -27.12 -11.94
CA ILE A 118 -20.30 -25.95 -12.45
C ILE A 118 -21.06 -24.64 -12.21
N ARG A 119 -22.38 -24.59 -12.46
CA ARG A 119 -23.17 -23.36 -12.31
C ARG A 119 -23.24 -22.85 -10.86
N PRO A 120 -23.47 -23.70 -9.84
CA PRO A 120 -23.33 -23.30 -8.44
C PRO A 120 -21.97 -22.68 -8.12
N ILE A 121 -20.87 -23.28 -8.60
CA ILE A 121 -19.52 -22.76 -8.38
C ILE A 121 -19.38 -21.34 -8.96
N ILE A 122 -19.81 -21.11 -10.19
CA ILE A 122 -19.77 -19.78 -10.83
C ILE A 122 -20.58 -18.77 -10.02
N LYS A 123 -21.80 -19.13 -9.62
CA LYS A 123 -22.69 -18.26 -8.83
C LYS A 123 -22.06 -17.90 -7.47
N THR A 124 -21.48 -18.88 -6.78
CA THR A 124 -20.76 -18.65 -5.52
C THR A 124 -19.58 -17.70 -5.74
N LEU A 125 -18.74 -17.94 -6.75
CA LEU A 125 -17.56 -17.10 -7.00
C LEU A 125 -17.94 -15.65 -7.37
N ASP A 126 -18.92 -15.45 -8.25
CA ASP A 126 -19.43 -14.12 -8.58
C ASP A 126 -19.98 -13.40 -7.33
N GLY A 127 -20.74 -14.13 -6.49
CA GLY A 127 -21.29 -13.61 -5.24
C GLY A 127 -20.19 -13.23 -4.23
N LEU A 128 -19.19 -14.09 -4.06
CA LEU A 128 -18.06 -13.85 -3.16
C LEU A 128 -17.20 -12.69 -3.64
N ILE A 129 -16.84 -12.64 -4.92
CA ILE A 129 -16.05 -11.51 -5.47
C ILE A 129 -16.83 -10.20 -5.32
N LYS A 130 -18.15 -10.21 -5.58
CA LYS A 130 -18.98 -9.02 -5.38
C LYS A 130 -18.98 -8.54 -3.92
N ASN A 131 -18.94 -9.45 -2.96
CA ASN A 131 -19.08 -9.15 -1.53
C ASN A 131 -17.75 -9.13 -0.76
N CYS A 132 -16.63 -9.49 -1.39
CA CYS A 132 -15.34 -9.46 -0.73
C CYS A 132 -14.92 -8.02 -0.39
N PRO A 133 -14.11 -7.83 0.67
CA PRO A 133 -13.53 -6.53 0.94
C PRO A 133 -12.61 -6.14 -0.23
N PRO A 134 -12.47 -4.83 -0.50
CA PRO A 134 -11.56 -4.35 -1.53
C PRO A 134 -10.11 -4.61 -1.13
N VAL A 135 -9.22 -4.84 -2.10
CA VAL A 135 -7.80 -5.07 -1.80
C VAL A 135 -7.20 -3.84 -1.11
N PRO A 136 -6.53 -4.02 0.04
CA PRO A 136 -6.13 -2.91 0.90
C PRO A 136 -4.87 -2.19 0.40
N VAL A 137 -4.13 -2.81 -0.50
CA VAL A 137 -2.87 -2.32 -1.09
C VAL A 137 -2.82 -2.67 -2.57
N GLU A 138 -2.09 -1.88 -3.33
CA GLU A 138 -1.69 -2.25 -4.68
C GLU A 138 -0.63 -3.35 -4.62
N PHE A 139 -0.70 -4.33 -5.53
CA PHE A 139 0.29 -5.39 -5.64
C PHE A 139 0.40 -5.91 -7.07
N THR A 140 1.44 -6.70 -7.34
CA THR A 140 1.64 -7.37 -8.62
C THR A 140 1.32 -8.85 -8.50
N ALA A 141 0.48 -9.35 -9.40
CA ALA A 141 0.19 -10.76 -9.59
C ALA A 141 0.73 -11.25 -10.94
N TYR A 142 0.94 -12.55 -11.05
CA TYR A 142 1.61 -13.17 -12.19
C TYR A 142 0.76 -14.29 -12.75
N ARG A 143 0.69 -14.39 -14.09
CA ARG A 143 -0.01 -15.48 -14.78
C ARG A 143 0.74 -15.86 -16.03
N ALA A 144 1.09 -17.14 -16.16
CA ALA A 144 1.60 -17.66 -17.42
C ALA A 144 0.43 -18.08 -18.31
N VAL A 145 0.42 -17.65 -19.57
CA VAL A 145 -0.61 -17.99 -20.55
C VAL A 145 0.03 -18.53 -21.82
N SER A 146 -0.56 -19.56 -22.42
CA SER A 146 -0.14 -20.03 -23.75
C SER A 146 -0.61 -19.01 -24.78
N SER A 147 0.34 -18.46 -25.55
CA SER A 147 0.06 -17.44 -26.56
C SER A 147 1.16 -17.40 -27.60
N GLU A 148 0.78 -17.35 -28.87
CA GLU A 148 1.73 -17.14 -29.99
C GLU A 148 2.05 -15.65 -30.22
N MET A 149 1.65 -14.78 -29.28
CA MET A 149 1.85 -13.33 -29.37
C MET A 149 3.34 -12.98 -29.44
N THR A 150 3.72 -12.28 -30.50
CA THR A 150 5.06 -11.71 -30.70
C THR A 150 5.28 -10.46 -29.84
N LEU A 151 6.54 -10.06 -29.67
CA LEU A 151 6.88 -8.82 -28.94
C LEU A 151 6.29 -7.59 -29.63
N GLU A 152 6.30 -7.56 -30.96
CA GLU A 152 5.76 -6.47 -31.78
C GLU A 152 4.25 -6.32 -31.60
N GLU A 153 3.51 -7.43 -31.62
CA GLU A 153 2.07 -7.46 -31.36
C GLU A 153 1.76 -6.98 -29.94
N ALA A 154 2.51 -7.47 -28.94
CA ALA A 154 2.35 -7.05 -27.55
C ALA A 154 2.62 -5.55 -27.36
N ARG A 155 3.66 -5.01 -28.02
CA ARG A 155 3.96 -3.57 -28.02
C ARG A 155 2.86 -2.75 -28.70
N ALA A 156 2.26 -3.27 -29.76
CA ALA A 156 1.13 -2.61 -30.43
C ALA A 156 -0.15 -2.55 -29.57
N LEU A 157 -0.21 -3.32 -28.49
CA LEU A 157 -1.29 -3.27 -27.50
C LEU A 157 -1.05 -2.25 -26.39
N VAL A 158 0.17 -1.72 -26.21
CA VAL A 158 0.48 -0.76 -25.13
C VAL A 158 -0.44 0.47 -25.21
N GLY A 159 -1.06 0.81 -24.09
CA GLY A 159 -2.07 1.85 -23.95
C GLY A 159 -3.51 1.41 -24.24
N LYS A 160 -3.74 0.19 -24.77
CA LYS A 160 -5.08 -0.33 -25.08
C LYS A 160 -5.64 -1.13 -23.91
N SER A 161 -6.97 -1.08 -23.76
CA SER A 161 -7.71 -1.99 -22.86
C SER A 161 -7.97 -3.32 -23.58
N ILE A 162 -7.73 -4.43 -22.89
CA ILE A 162 -7.90 -5.80 -23.38
C ILE A 162 -8.68 -6.65 -22.38
N THR A 163 -9.39 -7.65 -22.88
CA THR A 163 -10.04 -8.71 -22.07
C THR A 163 -9.45 -10.05 -22.51
N PRO A 164 -8.33 -10.50 -21.90
CA PRO A 164 -7.64 -11.70 -22.37
C PRO A 164 -8.38 -13.00 -22.00
N ASP A 165 -9.36 -12.95 -21.10
CA ASP A 165 -10.08 -14.12 -20.61
C ASP A 165 -11.52 -13.76 -20.19
N ASN A 166 -12.51 -14.48 -20.71
CA ASN A 166 -13.91 -14.36 -20.29
C ASN A 166 -14.21 -15.20 -19.02
N GLY A 167 -13.30 -16.09 -18.63
CA GLY A 167 -13.39 -16.86 -17.39
C GLY A 167 -12.78 -16.12 -16.19
N PHE A 168 -12.86 -16.74 -15.00
CA PHE A 168 -12.12 -16.25 -13.84
C PHE A 168 -10.61 -16.39 -14.07
N MET A 169 -9.86 -15.38 -13.66
CA MET A 169 -8.42 -15.34 -13.87
C MET A 169 -7.66 -15.65 -12.59
N SER A 170 -7.19 -16.89 -12.49
CA SER A 170 -6.26 -17.32 -11.44
C SER A 170 -4.87 -16.71 -11.66
N THR A 171 -4.32 -16.09 -10.62
CA THR A 171 -3.01 -15.44 -10.65
C THR A 171 -2.21 -15.82 -9.41
N ALA A 172 -0.87 -15.82 -9.49
CA ALA A 172 0.00 -16.06 -8.35
C ALA A 172 0.65 -14.74 -7.91
N VAL A 173 0.68 -14.46 -6.60
CA VAL A 173 1.44 -13.31 -6.05
C VAL A 173 2.94 -13.61 -5.98
N ASN A 174 3.33 -14.89 -6.06
CA ASN A 174 4.73 -15.33 -6.03
C ASN A 174 5.32 -15.44 -7.46
N LYS A 175 6.14 -14.45 -7.87
CA LYS A 175 6.83 -14.46 -9.18
C LYS A 175 7.69 -15.70 -9.42
N PRO A 176 8.61 -16.11 -8.52
CA PRO A 176 9.39 -17.33 -8.69
C PRO A 176 8.55 -18.56 -9.04
N LEU A 177 7.44 -18.75 -8.34
CA LEU A 177 6.53 -19.86 -8.62
C LEU A 177 5.90 -19.72 -10.01
N ALA A 178 5.36 -18.53 -10.33
CA ALA A 178 4.72 -18.32 -11.62
C ALA A 178 5.65 -18.63 -12.80
N VAL A 179 6.93 -18.26 -12.65
CA VAL A 179 7.97 -18.55 -13.63
C VAL A 179 8.30 -20.05 -13.67
N ASN A 180 8.68 -20.66 -12.55
CA ASN A 180 9.21 -22.02 -12.53
C ASN A 180 8.13 -23.08 -12.81
N ASP A 181 6.93 -22.87 -12.28
CA ASP A 181 5.88 -23.88 -12.24
C ASP A 181 4.83 -23.70 -13.34
N PHE A 182 4.69 -22.50 -13.91
CA PHE A 182 3.70 -22.25 -14.95
C PHE A 182 4.30 -21.80 -16.28
N LEU A 183 5.20 -20.80 -16.28
CA LEU A 183 5.81 -20.27 -17.51
C LEU A 183 6.72 -21.31 -18.16
N GLN A 184 7.65 -21.90 -17.40
CA GLN A 184 8.62 -22.87 -17.92
C GLN A 184 8.03 -24.24 -18.27
N LYS A 185 6.69 -24.43 -18.14
CA LYS A 185 6.01 -25.67 -18.56
C LYS A 185 6.00 -25.87 -20.07
N ASP A 186 6.06 -24.79 -20.83
CA ASP A 186 5.78 -24.79 -22.26
C ASP A 186 6.41 -23.54 -22.87
N GLU A 187 7.17 -23.71 -23.95
CA GLU A 187 7.90 -22.63 -24.59
C GLU A 187 7.00 -21.60 -25.25
N SER A 188 5.75 -21.97 -25.58
CA SER A 188 4.73 -21.08 -26.13
C SER A 188 4.08 -20.17 -25.08
N LYS A 189 4.53 -20.24 -23.81
CA LYS A 189 3.96 -19.41 -22.75
C LYS A 189 4.65 -18.07 -22.63
N ILE A 190 3.82 -17.06 -22.41
CA ILE A 190 4.22 -15.70 -22.06
C ILE A 190 3.79 -15.41 -20.63
N LEU A 191 4.43 -14.43 -20.00
CA LEU A 191 4.13 -14.03 -18.63
C LEU A 191 3.34 -12.72 -18.61
N TYR A 192 2.16 -12.74 -18.01
CA TYR A 192 1.47 -11.53 -17.61
C TYR A 192 1.94 -11.09 -16.23
N GLU A 193 2.41 -9.84 -16.15
CA GLU A 193 2.74 -9.14 -14.90
C GLU A 193 1.64 -8.11 -14.65
N ILE A 194 0.71 -8.45 -13.76
CA ILE A 194 -0.56 -7.75 -13.56
C ILE A 194 -0.48 -6.90 -12.30
N THR A 195 -0.55 -5.59 -12.45
CA THR A 195 -0.76 -4.66 -11.34
C THR A 195 -2.23 -4.67 -10.96
N VAL A 196 -2.53 -5.02 -9.71
CA VAL A 196 -3.87 -4.97 -9.11
C VAL A 196 -3.93 -3.74 -8.21
N PRO A 197 -4.61 -2.65 -8.60
CA PRO A 197 -4.71 -1.44 -7.80
C PRO A 197 -5.39 -1.66 -6.44
N ARG A 198 -5.05 -0.82 -5.46
CA ARG A 198 -5.81 -0.71 -4.21
C ARG A 198 -7.28 -0.40 -4.50
N GLY A 199 -8.20 -1.08 -3.83
CA GLY A 199 -9.64 -0.84 -3.99
C GLY A 199 -10.36 -1.87 -4.86
N GLU A 200 -9.63 -2.63 -5.67
CA GLU A 200 -10.17 -3.68 -6.52
C GLU A 200 -10.74 -4.87 -5.75
N LYS A 201 -11.52 -5.71 -6.42
CA LYS A 201 -12.10 -6.92 -5.83
C LYS A 201 -11.53 -8.18 -6.46
N GLY A 202 -11.37 -9.20 -5.62
CA GLY A 202 -10.86 -10.51 -5.98
C GLY A 202 -10.77 -11.38 -4.73
N ILE A 203 -10.69 -12.70 -4.90
CA ILE A 203 -10.61 -13.64 -3.78
C ILE A 203 -9.16 -13.97 -3.50
N TRP A 204 -8.72 -13.73 -2.27
CA TRP A 204 -7.48 -14.31 -1.76
C TRP A 204 -7.73 -15.79 -1.40
N MET A 205 -7.47 -16.68 -2.36
CA MET A 205 -7.80 -18.11 -2.26
C MET A 205 -7.18 -18.78 -1.02
N PRO A 206 -5.93 -18.48 -0.61
CA PRO A 206 -5.34 -19.04 0.60
C PRO A 206 -6.16 -18.84 1.88
N ALA A 207 -6.89 -17.74 2.01
CA ALA A 207 -7.73 -17.52 3.17
C ALA A 207 -8.98 -18.41 3.19
N VAL A 208 -9.51 -18.81 2.01
CA VAL A 208 -10.77 -19.56 1.90
C VAL A 208 -10.55 -21.07 1.94
N THR A 209 -9.53 -21.59 1.25
CA THR A 209 -9.43 -23.04 0.99
C THR A 209 -8.76 -23.82 2.12
N ASN A 210 -7.71 -23.28 2.74
CA ASN A 210 -7.08 -23.71 4.01
C ASN A 210 -5.71 -23.02 4.09
N PHE A 211 -5.48 -22.16 5.08
CA PHE A 211 -4.23 -21.41 5.21
C PHE A 211 -3.00 -22.32 5.35
N LYS A 212 -3.09 -23.44 6.10
CA LYS A 212 -1.95 -24.35 6.32
C LYS A 212 -1.51 -25.06 5.03
N GLU A 213 -2.45 -25.42 4.15
CA GLU A 213 -2.14 -26.07 2.88
C GLU A 213 -1.68 -25.07 1.81
N SER A 214 -2.29 -23.88 1.78
CA SER A 214 -2.09 -22.86 0.74
C SER A 214 -0.83 -22.00 0.95
N VAL A 215 -0.36 -21.83 2.19
CA VAL A 215 0.93 -21.19 2.52
C VAL A 215 2.11 -21.87 1.80
N SER A 216 1.96 -23.16 1.44
CA SER A 216 3.03 -23.95 0.83
C SER A 216 3.10 -23.88 -0.70
N ARG A 217 2.09 -23.37 -1.41
CA ARG A 217 2.03 -23.56 -2.87
C ARG A 217 1.99 -22.29 -3.71
N GLU A 218 0.98 -21.42 -3.64
CA GLU A 218 0.79 -20.48 -4.78
C GLU A 218 0.53 -19.00 -4.48
N GLY A 219 -0.14 -18.68 -3.38
CA GLY A 219 -0.58 -17.30 -3.15
C GLY A 219 -1.53 -16.86 -4.23
N GLU A 220 -2.54 -17.69 -4.49
CA GLU A 220 -3.48 -17.45 -5.57
C GLU A 220 -4.39 -16.27 -5.23
N PHE A 221 -4.40 -15.28 -6.11
CA PHE A 221 -5.40 -14.21 -6.12
C PHE A 221 -6.30 -14.40 -7.34
N LEU A 222 -7.58 -14.67 -7.10
CA LEU A 222 -8.56 -14.96 -8.14
C LEU A 222 -9.29 -13.67 -8.53
N LEU A 223 -9.06 -13.22 -9.77
CA LEU A 223 -9.71 -12.06 -10.35
C LEU A 223 -11.10 -12.40 -10.92
N PRO A 224 -12.04 -11.44 -10.95
CA PRO A 224 -13.36 -11.63 -11.55
C PRO A 224 -13.24 -12.05 -13.01
N ARG A 225 -14.25 -12.80 -13.47
CA ARG A 225 -14.42 -13.05 -14.89
C ARG A 225 -14.65 -11.74 -15.66
N GLU A 226 -14.27 -11.74 -16.94
CA GLU A 226 -14.36 -10.55 -17.81
C GLU A 226 -13.54 -9.36 -17.28
N SER A 227 -12.48 -9.64 -16.52
CA SER A 227 -11.53 -8.60 -16.09
C SER A 227 -10.91 -7.91 -17.30
N ARG A 228 -10.90 -6.59 -17.28
CA ARG A 228 -10.27 -5.73 -18.30
C ARG A 228 -8.94 -5.21 -17.81
N PHE A 229 -7.99 -5.08 -18.72
CA PHE A 229 -6.63 -4.67 -18.39
C PHE A 229 -6.12 -3.64 -19.38
N ILE A 230 -5.44 -2.61 -18.89
CA ILE A 230 -4.65 -1.72 -19.73
C ILE A 230 -3.25 -2.32 -19.88
N VAL A 231 -2.80 -2.50 -21.12
CA VAL A 231 -1.42 -2.93 -21.38
C VAL A 231 -0.48 -1.75 -21.15
N THR A 232 0.40 -1.84 -20.15
CA THR A 232 1.31 -0.75 -19.77
C THR A 232 2.71 -0.91 -20.33
N GLY A 233 3.07 -2.11 -20.79
CA GLY A 233 4.35 -2.38 -21.42
C GLY A 233 4.47 -3.81 -21.93
N ALA A 234 5.44 -4.04 -22.80
CA ALA A 234 5.80 -5.37 -23.29
C ALA A 234 7.30 -5.44 -23.54
N GLU A 235 7.94 -6.48 -23.00
CA GLU A 235 9.39 -6.68 -23.10
C GLU A 235 9.73 -8.16 -23.06
N GLU A 236 10.90 -8.51 -23.58
CA GLU A 236 11.44 -9.85 -23.41
C GLU A 236 12.40 -9.88 -22.21
N GLN A 237 12.17 -10.80 -21.28
CA GLN A 237 13.03 -10.99 -20.10
C GLN A 237 13.76 -12.33 -20.17
N TRP A 238 14.98 -12.35 -19.65
CA TRP A 238 15.75 -13.58 -19.47
C TRP A 238 15.36 -14.27 -18.16
N PHE A 239 14.96 -15.53 -18.25
CA PHE A 239 14.65 -16.39 -17.12
C PHE A 239 15.68 -17.53 -17.04
N ILE A 240 16.03 -17.92 -15.82
CA ILE A 240 16.86 -19.10 -15.59
C ILE A 240 15.91 -20.30 -15.55
N ASN A 241 16.00 -21.18 -16.56
CA ASN A 241 15.25 -22.41 -16.60
C ASN A 241 15.81 -23.39 -15.57
N ARG A 242 15.01 -23.68 -14.53
CA ARG A 242 15.38 -24.60 -13.45
C ARG A 242 14.89 -26.04 -13.69
N ARG A 243 14.15 -26.28 -14.79
CA ARG A 243 13.56 -27.58 -15.12
C ARG A 243 14.51 -28.55 -15.79
N SER A 244 15.76 -28.18 -16.09
CA SER A 244 16.83 -29.14 -16.42
C SER A 244 17.17 -30.10 -15.26
N ARG A 245 16.38 -30.10 -14.18
CA ARG A 245 16.35 -31.13 -13.13
C ARG A 245 15.33 -32.23 -13.45
N ASN A 246 15.22 -32.70 -14.69
CA ASN A 246 14.62 -34.01 -14.91
C ASN A 246 15.45 -35.01 -14.08
N ALA A 247 14.79 -35.92 -13.36
CA ALA A 247 15.46 -36.86 -12.46
C ALA A 247 16.57 -37.68 -13.18
N GLU A 248 16.43 -37.88 -14.48
CA GLU A 248 17.40 -38.53 -15.37
C GLU A 248 18.69 -37.70 -15.54
N ASP A 249 18.60 -36.39 -15.71
CA ASP A 249 19.78 -35.50 -15.78
C ASP A 249 20.48 -35.39 -14.42
N VAL A 250 19.71 -35.31 -13.32
CA VAL A 250 20.27 -35.22 -11.96
C VAL A 250 21.11 -36.46 -11.60
N HIS A 251 20.73 -37.64 -12.12
CA HIS A 251 21.52 -38.86 -11.93
C HIS A 251 22.88 -38.83 -12.65
N ALA A 252 22.97 -38.20 -13.82
CA ALA A 252 24.22 -38.04 -14.56
C ALA A 252 25.16 -37.02 -13.89
N TYR A 253 24.63 -35.90 -13.37
CA TYR A 253 25.45 -34.86 -12.71
C TYR A 253 25.84 -35.19 -11.26
N GLY A 254 25.09 -36.06 -10.58
CA GLY A 254 25.38 -36.47 -9.21
C GLY A 254 26.74 -37.16 -9.02
N GLN A 255 27.28 -37.78 -10.08
CA GLN A 255 28.59 -38.43 -10.06
C GLN A 255 29.76 -37.44 -10.18
N GLU A 256 29.56 -36.26 -10.80
CA GLU A 256 30.65 -35.32 -11.09
C GLU A 256 30.72 -34.09 -10.16
N ARG A 257 29.80 -33.93 -9.19
CA ARG A 257 29.71 -32.73 -8.31
C ARG A 257 29.66 -31.40 -9.06
N LYS A 258 29.27 -31.37 -10.34
CA LYS A 258 29.09 -30.14 -11.11
C LYS A 258 27.64 -29.69 -10.99
N SER A 259 27.42 -28.41 -10.69
CA SER A 259 26.10 -27.81 -10.77
C SER A 259 25.55 -27.95 -12.19
N PRO A 260 24.29 -28.39 -12.38
CA PRO A 260 23.73 -28.54 -13.72
C PRO A 260 23.74 -27.19 -14.45
N PRO A 261 23.95 -27.19 -15.78
CA PRO A 261 23.97 -25.97 -16.57
C PRO A 261 22.65 -25.21 -16.41
N GLN A 262 22.77 -23.92 -16.05
CA GLN A 262 21.64 -23.00 -15.98
C GLN A 262 21.38 -22.46 -17.39
N PHE A 263 20.32 -22.96 -18.04
CA PHE A 263 19.91 -22.42 -19.32
C PHE A 263 19.16 -21.11 -19.10
N LYS A 264 19.63 -20.05 -19.77
CA LYS A 264 18.90 -18.79 -19.84
C LYS A 264 18.00 -18.85 -21.07
N GLU A 265 16.70 -18.66 -20.86
CA GLU A 265 15.71 -18.56 -21.92
C GLU A 265 15.09 -17.18 -21.91
N LYS A 266 14.78 -16.66 -23.11
CA LYS A 266 14.10 -15.38 -23.26
C LYS A 266 12.59 -15.65 -23.36
N ARG A 267 11.77 -14.96 -22.57
CA ARG A 267 10.30 -15.06 -22.64
C ARG A 267 9.68 -13.67 -22.73
N LEU A 268 8.58 -13.57 -23.47
CA LEU A 268 7.77 -12.35 -23.52
C LEU A 268 7.07 -12.12 -22.18
N VAL A 269 7.18 -10.89 -21.68
CA VAL A 269 6.50 -10.38 -20.49
C VAL A 269 5.62 -9.22 -20.91
N VAL A 270 4.31 -9.36 -20.68
CA VAL A 270 3.32 -8.30 -20.92
C VAL A 270 2.90 -7.72 -19.57
N LYS A 271 3.14 -6.42 -19.39
CA LYS A 271 2.79 -5.67 -18.19
C LYS A 271 1.37 -5.15 -18.34
N LEU A 272 0.52 -5.49 -17.39
CA LEU A 272 -0.90 -5.19 -17.37
C LEU A 272 -1.25 -4.41 -16.10
N THR A 273 -2.23 -3.53 -16.17
CA THR A 273 -2.89 -2.95 -15.00
C THR A 273 -4.37 -3.26 -15.07
N LEU A 274 -4.93 -3.85 -14.00
CA LEU A 274 -6.36 -4.12 -13.90
C LEU A 274 -7.16 -2.81 -13.97
N GLU A 275 -8.15 -2.76 -14.84
CA GLU A 275 -9.01 -1.60 -15.02
C GLU A 275 -10.15 -1.63 -13.98
N ASN A 276 -10.25 -0.57 -13.16
CA ASN A 276 -11.25 -0.46 -12.10
C ASN A 276 -12.67 -0.58 -12.66
N GLN A 277 -13.42 -1.60 -12.26
CA GLN A 277 -14.81 -1.80 -12.69
C GLN A 277 -15.77 -0.67 -12.23
N LYS A 278 -15.34 0.23 -11.34
CA LYS A 278 -16.14 1.34 -10.80
C LYS A 278 -15.56 2.74 -11.01
N SER A 279 -14.45 2.90 -11.73
CA SER A 279 -14.13 4.23 -12.22
C SER A 279 -14.93 4.46 -13.50
N GLU A 280 -16.06 5.17 -13.39
CA GLU A 280 -16.37 6.15 -14.44
C GLU A 280 -15.05 6.80 -14.81
N GLN A 281 -14.69 6.78 -16.09
CA GLN A 281 -13.43 7.32 -16.59
C GLN A 281 -13.34 8.81 -16.21
N VAL A 282 -12.76 9.08 -15.05
CA VAL A 282 -12.26 10.39 -14.69
C VAL A 282 -10.96 10.48 -15.47
N GLU A 283 -10.98 11.18 -16.61
CA GLU A 283 -9.82 11.28 -17.50
C GLU A 283 -8.55 11.61 -16.70
N PRO A 284 -7.41 10.96 -16.98
CA PRO A 284 -6.13 11.26 -16.34
C PRO A 284 -5.79 12.75 -16.51
N GLY A 285 -6.09 13.55 -15.48
CA GLY A 285 -5.98 15.01 -15.51
C GLY A 285 -7.13 15.72 -14.80
N SER A 286 -8.34 15.16 -14.83
CA SER A 286 -9.51 15.80 -14.20
C SER A 286 -9.48 15.75 -12.65
N GLU A 287 -8.94 14.69 -12.03
CA GLU A 287 -8.68 14.69 -10.58
C GLU A 287 -7.57 15.69 -10.18
N ILE A 288 -6.55 15.88 -11.03
CA ILE A 288 -5.44 16.81 -10.77
C ILE A 288 -5.91 18.27 -10.92
N ASN A 289 -6.80 18.56 -11.88
CA ASN A 289 -7.41 19.88 -12.01
C ASN A 289 -8.23 20.27 -10.76
N GLY A 290 -8.87 19.28 -10.12
CA GLY A 290 -9.52 19.47 -8.82
C GLY A 290 -8.52 19.75 -7.69
N ALA A 291 -7.34 19.12 -7.72
CA ALA A 291 -6.28 19.30 -6.75
C ALA A 291 -5.71 20.73 -6.74
N ASP A 292 -5.41 21.31 -7.91
CA ASP A 292 -4.90 22.68 -7.98
C ASP A 292 -5.93 23.71 -7.47
N SER A 293 -7.22 23.49 -7.80
CA SER A 293 -8.32 24.30 -7.27
C SER A 293 -8.41 24.19 -5.74
N TRP A 294 -8.12 23.01 -5.21
CA TRP A 294 -8.09 22.75 -3.78
C TRP A 294 -6.93 23.46 -3.06
N ILE A 295 -5.71 23.46 -3.64
CA ILE A 295 -4.57 24.24 -3.13
C ILE A 295 -4.91 25.73 -3.05
N LYS A 296 -5.56 26.29 -4.07
CA LYS A 296 -6.02 27.69 -4.07
C LYS A 296 -7.03 27.97 -2.95
N ALA A 297 -7.97 27.06 -2.73
CA ALA A 297 -8.94 27.18 -1.65
C ALA A 297 -8.26 27.16 -0.28
N ILE A 298 -7.29 26.26 -0.08
CA ILE A 298 -6.52 26.20 1.16
C ILE A 298 -5.68 27.46 1.37
N ASN A 299 -5.03 28.00 0.32
CA ASN A 299 -4.30 29.25 0.43
C ASN A 299 -5.19 30.41 0.91
N LYS A 300 -6.43 30.50 0.41
CA LYS A 300 -7.41 31.50 0.90
C LYS A 300 -7.80 31.29 2.36
N ILE A 301 -7.90 30.04 2.81
CA ILE A 301 -8.17 29.71 4.22
C ILE A 301 -7.00 30.17 5.10
N PHE A 302 -5.76 29.89 4.68
CA PHE A 302 -4.55 30.28 5.41
C PHE A 302 -4.36 31.81 5.43
N GLU A 303 -4.63 32.48 4.31
CA GLU A 303 -4.60 33.93 4.20
C GLU A 303 -5.58 34.56 5.19
N LYS A 304 -6.84 34.13 5.13
CA LYS A 304 -7.92 34.69 5.95
C LYS A 304 -7.66 34.52 7.45
N ASN A 305 -7.20 33.35 7.87
CA ASN A 305 -7.11 33.02 9.30
C ASN A 305 -5.74 33.32 9.92
N TYR A 306 -4.67 33.34 9.11
CA TYR A 306 -3.29 33.42 9.60
C TYR A 306 -2.45 34.50 8.90
N GLY A 307 -2.97 35.17 7.88
CA GLY A 307 -2.22 36.10 7.05
C GLY A 307 -1.13 35.43 6.22
N LEU A 308 -1.14 34.10 6.11
CA LEU A 308 -0.21 33.32 5.29
C LEU A 308 -0.78 33.23 3.88
N SER A 309 -0.29 34.05 2.98
CA SER A 309 -0.73 34.04 1.58
C SER A 309 0.43 34.09 0.62
N THR A 310 0.18 33.60 -0.58
CA THR A 310 1.10 33.67 -1.70
C THR A 310 0.27 33.87 -2.98
N PRO A 311 0.73 34.69 -3.94
CA PRO A 311 0.06 34.85 -5.23
C PRO A 311 -0.18 33.50 -5.91
N GLU A 312 -1.29 33.41 -6.65
CA GLU A 312 -1.76 32.15 -7.23
C GLU A 312 -0.73 31.51 -8.17
N GLU A 313 0.00 32.32 -8.93
CA GLU A 313 1.07 31.90 -9.84
C GLU A 313 2.31 31.32 -9.14
N LYS A 314 2.42 31.54 -7.82
CA LYS A 314 3.48 31.01 -6.97
C LYS A 314 3.01 29.84 -6.10
N LEU A 315 1.75 29.45 -6.17
CA LEU A 315 1.26 28.27 -5.45
C LEU A 315 1.87 26.99 -6.03
N PRO A 316 2.02 25.94 -5.21
CA PRO A 316 2.57 24.71 -5.70
C PRO A 316 1.57 24.00 -6.62
N ARG A 317 2.05 23.46 -7.74
CA ARG A 317 1.25 22.60 -8.62
C ARG A 317 1.19 21.19 -8.07
N VAL A 318 0.09 20.48 -8.28
CA VAL A 318 0.00 19.07 -7.91
C VAL A 318 0.44 18.18 -9.08
N VAL A 319 1.39 17.30 -8.84
CA VAL A 319 1.92 16.39 -9.87
C VAL A 319 1.85 14.94 -9.40
N LYS A 320 1.61 14.01 -10.33
CA LYS A 320 1.61 12.59 -10.02
C LYS A 320 3.05 12.11 -9.79
N ALA A 321 3.29 11.53 -8.62
CA ALA A 321 4.56 10.94 -8.22
C ALA A 321 4.72 9.52 -8.78
N ALA A 322 5.94 8.98 -8.71
CA ALA A 322 6.16 7.56 -8.97
C ALA A 322 5.41 6.69 -7.94
N PRO A 323 5.02 5.45 -8.28
CA PRO A 323 4.23 4.59 -7.39
C PRO A 323 4.87 4.31 -6.03
N ASN A 324 6.16 4.54 -5.82
CA ASN A 324 6.86 4.34 -4.55
C ASN A 324 7.11 5.63 -3.75
N GLU A 325 6.75 6.80 -4.28
CA GLU A 325 6.94 8.09 -3.60
C GLU A 325 5.76 8.44 -2.69
N SER A 326 6.05 9.03 -1.54
CA SER A 326 5.04 9.60 -0.64
C SER A 326 4.52 10.94 -1.17
N CYS A 327 3.44 11.44 -0.57
CA CYS A 327 3.11 12.86 -0.74
C CYS A 327 4.29 13.67 -0.23
N ALA A 328 4.74 14.63 -1.03
CA ALA A 328 5.86 15.48 -0.66
C ALA A 328 5.84 16.80 -1.42
N TYR A 329 5.98 17.89 -0.70
CA TYR A 329 6.29 19.20 -1.25
C TYR A 329 7.76 19.25 -1.65
N VAL A 330 7.98 19.58 -2.91
CA VAL A 330 9.29 19.66 -3.53
C VAL A 330 9.51 21.09 -3.99
N ASN A 331 10.29 21.84 -3.22
CA ASN A 331 10.75 23.18 -3.61
C ASN A 331 11.99 23.14 -4.52
N TRP A 332 12.41 21.96 -4.98
CA TRP A 332 13.63 21.84 -5.77
C TRP A 332 13.71 20.51 -6.53
N ASP A 333 14.05 20.58 -7.82
CA ASP A 333 14.58 19.43 -8.54
C ASP A 333 15.69 19.87 -9.49
N LEU A 334 16.67 18.99 -9.72
CA LEU A 334 17.85 19.24 -10.55
C LEU A 334 17.46 19.59 -11.98
N ASP A 335 16.35 19.03 -12.46
CA ASP A 335 15.83 19.24 -13.80
C ASP A 335 15.01 20.53 -13.95
N ARG A 336 14.83 21.33 -12.88
CA ARG A 336 13.95 22.54 -12.81
C ARG A 336 12.48 22.31 -13.18
N SER A 337 12.12 21.19 -13.79
CA SER A 337 10.78 20.78 -14.21
C SER A 337 9.83 20.54 -13.02
N LEU A 338 10.39 20.20 -11.86
CA LEU A 338 9.67 19.90 -10.61
C LEU A 338 9.98 20.90 -9.49
N TYR A 339 10.12 22.17 -9.84
CA TYR A 339 10.19 23.26 -8.86
C TYR A 339 8.79 23.64 -8.36
N ASN A 340 8.64 23.77 -7.05
CA ASN A 340 7.41 24.20 -6.38
C ASN A 340 6.20 23.33 -6.75
N VAL A 341 6.32 22.04 -6.45
CA VAL A 341 5.25 21.05 -6.71
C VAL A 341 4.92 20.26 -5.45
N ILE A 342 3.67 19.81 -5.33
CA ILE A 342 3.28 18.76 -4.40
C ILE A 342 3.14 17.47 -5.20
N ARG A 343 4.03 16.51 -4.92
CA ARG A 343 3.97 15.19 -5.53
C ARG A 343 2.91 14.36 -4.81
N VAL A 344 2.05 13.67 -5.54
CA VAL A 344 1.02 12.78 -4.97
C VAL A 344 1.02 11.43 -5.68
N ARG A 345 0.86 10.34 -4.93
CA ARG A 345 0.78 9.00 -5.53
C ARG A 345 -0.50 8.84 -6.37
N PHE A 346 -1.59 9.43 -5.88
CA PHE A 346 -2.91 9.46 -6.51
C PHE A 346 -3.61 10.78 -6.15
N GLY A 347 -4.45 11.31 -7.04
CA GLY A 347 -5.09 12.63 -6.88
C GLY A 347 -5.85 12.77 -5.56
N LYS A 348 -6.52 11.71 -5.11
CA LYS A 348 -7.26 11.69 -3.84
C LYS A 348 -6.40 11.94 -2.59
N GLN A 349 -5.08 11.72 -2.65
CA GLN A 349 -4.20 11.92 -1.50
C GLN A 349 -4.19 13.38 -1.04
N ILE A 350 -4.28 14.34 -1.97
CA ILE A 350 -4.31 15.77 -1.64
C ILE A 350 -5.66 16.24 -1.10
N LEU A 351 -6.70 15.41 -1.22
CA LEU A 351 -8.02 15.70 -0.64
C LEU A 351 -8.06 15.36 0.84
N ASP A 352 -7.07 14.62 1.34
CA ASP A 352 -6.86 14.38 2.77
C ASP A 352 -6.26 15.63 3.43
N GLY A 353 -6.93 16.12 4.46
CA GLY A 353 -6.55 17.35 5.18
C GLY A 353 -5.19 17.25 5.88
N ASN A 354 -4.79 16.05 6.33
CA ASN A 354 -3.48 15.86 6.95
C ASN A 354 -2.38 15.96 5.89
N ALA A 355 -2.55 15.32 4.74
CA ALA A 355 -1.58 15.40 3.65
C ALA A 355 -1.44 16.84 3.15
N VAL A 356 -2.53 17.46 2.68
CA VAL A 356 -2.43 18.79 2.07
C VAL A 356 -2.07 19.90 3.05
N GLY A 357 -2.53 19.79 4.31
CA GLY A 357 -2.17 20.76 5.34
C GLY A 357 -0.67 20.74 5.63
N GLU A 358 -0.07 19.55 5.63
CA GLU A 358 1.38 19.40 5.79
C GLU A 358 2.18 20.03 4.67
N GLU A 359 1.82 19.68 3.44
CA GLU A 359 2.55 20.19 2.28
C GLU A 359 2.44 21.70 2.15
N MET A 360 1.29 22.27 2.51
CA MET A 360 1.12 23.72 2.58
C MET A 360 1.97 24.35 3.68
N GLY A 361 2.14 23.68 4.83
CA GLY A 361 3.08 24.08 5.88
C GLY A 361 4.53 24.14 5.38
N HIS A 362 4.98 23.10 4.68
CA HIS A 362 6.31 23.08 4.06
C HIS A 362 6.46 24.17 2.99
N PHE A 363 5.43 24.37 2.16
CA PHE A 363 5.39 25.41 1.14
C PHE A 363 5.57 26.81 1.72
N TYR A 364 4.74 27.23 2.69
CA TYR A 364 4.88 28.56 3.29
C TYR A 364 6.22 28.74 3.97
N ARG A 365 6.74 27.69 4.63
CA ARG A 365 8.06 27.74 5.24
C ARG A 365 9.13 28.01 4.19
N ALA A 366 9.05 27.33 3.06
CA ALA A 366 10.01 27.48 1.97
C ALA A 366 9.93 28.86 1.30
N GLN A 367 8.75 29.47 1.20
CA GLN A 367 8.56 30.80 0.60
C GLN A 367 8.96 31.95 1.55
N LEU A 368 8.67 31.84 2.84
CA LEU A 368 8.83 32.93 3.81
C LEU A 368 10.17 32.91 4.54
N LYS A 369 10.82 31.75 4.64
CA LYS A 369 12.15 31.66 5.26
C LYS A 369 13.12 32.54 4.44
N PRO A 370 13.78 33.53 5.06
CA PRO A 370 14.84 34.28 4.40
C PRO A 370 15.82 33.28 3.83
N SER A 371 16.15 33.43 2.55
CA SER A 371 17.15 32.60 1.87
C SER A 371 18.50 32.81 2.54
N ASN A 372 18.71 32.11 3.66
CA ASN A 372 19.97 32.11 4.37
C ASN A 372 20.96 31.41 3.45
N ILE A 373 21.82 32.22 2.85
CA ILE A 373 22.96 31.84 2.02
C ILE A 373 22.49 31.41 0.62
N SER A 374 22.82 32.24 -0.36
CA SER A 374 22.66 31.91 -1.77
C SER A 374 23.38 30.59 -2.07
N ARG A 375 22.84 29.79 -2.98
CA ARG A 375 23.49 28.55 -3.44
C ARG A 375 24.95 28.78 -3.86
N ILE A 376 25.26 29.98 -4.36
CA ILE A 376 26.60 30.43 -4.74
C ILE A 376 27.54 30.48 -3.53
N GLU A 377 27.08 31.00 -2.39
CA GLU A 377 27.87 31.07 -1.17
C GLU A 377 28.05 29.67 -0.53
N ARG A 378 27.06 28.78 -0.62
CA ARG A 378 27.19 27.37 -0.15
C ARG A 378 28.15 26.57 -1.03
N LEU A 379 28.03 26.67 -2.36
CA LEU A 379 28.99 26.08 -3.29
C LEU A 379 30.40 26.66 -3.08
N SER A 380 30.51 27.97 -2.85
CA SER A 380 31.78 28.66 -2.60
C SER A 380 32.44 28.19 -1.30
N ALA A 381 31.66 27.97 -0.22
CA ALA A 381 32.17 27.43 1.04
C ALA A 381 32.61 25.95 0.90
N TRP A 382 31.88 25.15 0.12
CA TRP A 382 32.24 23.76 -0.18
C TRP A 382 33.53 23.67 -1.02
N LEU A 383 33.65 24.47 -2.08
CA LEU A 383 34.86 24.57 -2.91
C LEU A 383 36.09 25.06 -2.13
N LYS A 384 35.91 25.75 -1.01
CA LYS A 384 36.98 26.28 -0.15
C LYS A 384 37.45 25.30 0.94
N GLY A 385 36.89 24.09 1.03
CA GLY A 385 37.39 23.04 1.92
C GLY A 385 37.22 23.32 3.42
N SER A 386 36.28 24.18 3.82
CA SER A 386 36.06 24.52 5.23
C SER A 386 35.55 23.31 6.04
N SER A 387 36.03 23.16 7.29
CA SER A 387 35.75 22.07 8.24
C SER A 387 34.31 21.95 8.77
N ILE A 388 33.32 22.53 8.09
CA ILE A 388 31.90 22.55 8.48
C ILE A 388 31.20 21.19 8.27
N VAL A 389 31.92 20.17 7.78
CA VAL A 389 31.39 18.93 7.19
C VAL A 389 30.78 17.94 8.20
N GLU A 390 31.03 18.06 9.50
CA GLU A 390 30.54 17.08 10.50
C GLU A 390 29.02 17.15 10.78
N ASP A 391 28.38 18.30 10.53
CA ASP A 391 26.94 18.52 10.78
C ASP A 391 26.06 18.32 9.52
N LEU A 392 26.65 17.87 8.42
CA LEU A 392 26.04 17.86 7.10
C LEU A 392 25.69 16.44 6.61
N ILE A 393 24.46 16.22 6.14
CA ILE A 393 24.12 15.06 5.28
C ILE A 393 24.38 15.48 3.85
N ILE A 394 25.17 14.69 3.12
CA ILE A 394 25.24 14.77 1.66
C ILE A 394 24.21 13.78 1.13
N ASP A 395 23.14 14.26 0.49
CA ASP A 395 22.19 13.37 -0.18
C ASP A 395 22.77 12.81 -1.50
N LYS A 396 22.08 11.84 -2.13
CA LYS A 396 22.51 11.18 -3.36
C LYS A 396 22.77 12.12 -4.55
N LYS A 397 22.37 13.39 -4.45
CA LYS A 397 22.57 14.43 -5.47
C LYS A 397 23.76 15.36 -5.15
N GLY A 398 24.46 15.13 -4.04
CA GLY A 398 25.60 15.94 -3.62
C GLY A 398 25.21 17.12 -2.72
N ASP A 399 23.96 17.19 -2.27
CA ASP A 399 23.48 18.33 -1.49
C ASP A 399 23.69 18.16 0.00
N VAL A 400 24.32 19.19 0.55
CA VAL A 400 24.68 19.35 1.95
C VAL A 400 23.49 19.93 2.71
N LYS A 401 22.79 19.12 3.50
CA LYS A 401 21.70 19.55 4.38
C LYS A 401 22.06 19.36 5.85
N ASP A 402 21.92 20.42 6.65
CA ASP A 402 22.06 20.30 8.11
C ASP A 402 20.87 19.47 8.64
N LYS A 403 21.19 18.36 9.32
CA LYS A 403 20.20 17.44 9.94
C LYS A 403 19.15 18.19 10.75
N LYS A 404 19.55 19.28 11.39
CA LYS A 404 18.70 20.09 12.26
C LYS A 404 17.66 20.89 11.45
N GLU A 405 17.94 21.24 10.19
CA GLU A 405 16.98 21.92 9.30
C GLU A 405 15.81 21.00 8.94
N HIS A 406 16.09 19.72 8.67
CA HIS A 406 15.03 18.74 8.39
C HIS A 406 14.00 18.66 9.52
N ILE A 407 14.45 18.56 10.77
CA ILE A 407 13.54 18.50 11.93
C ILE A 407 12.66 19.76 12.01
N THR A 408 13.22 20.93 11.71
CA THR A 408 12.46 22.19 11.67
C THR A 408 11.46 22.22 10.51
N ASN A 409 11.81 21.67 9.35
CA ASN A 409 10.86 21.54 8.23
C ASN A 409 9.67 20.65 8.63
N GLU A 410 9.91 19.51 9.26
CA GLU A 410 8.85 18.60 9.73
C GLU A 410 7.96 19.23 10.82
N PHE A 411 8.54 20.09 11.65
CA PHE A 411 7.77 20.91 12.58
C PHE A 411 6.77 21.81 11.86
N PHE A 412 7.18 22.49 10.77
CA PHE A 412 6.28 23.35 9.99
C PHE A 412 5.26 22.57 9.17
N GLY A 413 5.62 21.40 8.65
CA GLY A 413 4.68 20.48 8.02
C GLY A 413 3.54 20.13 8.98
N PHE A 414 3.87 19.61 10.16
CA PHE A 414 2.85 19.25 11.15
C PHE A 414 2.02 20.45 11.64
N LEU A 415 2.64 21.64 11.79
CA LEU A 415 1.89 22.86 12.10
C LEU A 415 0.88 23.19 11.01
N GLY A 416 1.24 23.04 9.73
CA GLY A 416 0.31 23.22 8.60
C GLY A 416 -0.92 22.33 8.70
N ARG A 417 -0.76 21.05 9.09
CA ARG A 417 -1.88 20.14 9.35
C ARG A 417 -2.84 20.71 10.41
N ARG A 418 -2.29 21.14 11.55
CA ARG A 418 -3.08 21.65 12.67
C ARG A 418 -3.76 22.98 12.37
N LEU A 419 -3.09 23.87 11.63
CA LEU A 419 -3.66 25.13 11.15
C LEU A 419 -4.87 24.89 10.24
N LEU A 420 -4.74 23.97 9.27
CA LEU A 420 -5.85 23.62 8.40
C LEU A 420 -7.01 23.02 9.18
N HIS A 421 -6.74 22.07 10.11
CA HIS A 421 -7.79 21.50 10.97
C HIS A 421 -8.48 22.55 11.85
N LYS A 422 -7.72 23.48 12.43
CA LYS A 422 -8.28 24.56 13.26
C LYS A 422 -9.24 25.45 12.46
N SER A 423 -8.87 25.77 11.22
CA SER A 423 -9.63 26.65 10.31
C SER A 423 -10.81 26.00 9.61
N TYR A 424 -10.79 24.68 9.42
CA TYR A 424 -11.83 24.00 8.65
C TYR A 424 -13.10 23.76 9.49
N PRO A 425 -14.31 23.89 8.91
CA PRO A 425 -15.55 23.55 9.60
C PRO A 425 -15.54 22.10 10.10
N LYS A 426 -15.92 21.91 11.37
CA LYS A 426 -15.90 20.62 12.06
C LYS A 426 -17.30 20.23 12.51
N ASN A 427 -17.52 18.93 12.57
CA ASN A 427 -18.63 18.31 13.28
C ASN A 427 -18.46 18.52 14.79
N LYS A 428 -19.50 18.23 15.57
CA LYS A 428 -19.49 18.40 17.04
C LYS A 428 -18.42 17.55 17.74
N ASP A 429 -18.02 16.42 17.13
CA ASP A 429 -16.98 15.52 17.62
C ASP A 429 -15.56 15.94 17.22
N GLY A 430 -15.41 17.07 16.49
CA GLY A 430 -14.12 17.59 16.03
C GLY A 430 -13.63 16.99 14.70
N THR A 431 -14.39 16.06 14.09
CA THR A 431 -14.11 15.50 12.76
C THR A 431 -14.56 16.43 11.65
N SER A 432 -14.09 16.22 10.43
CA SER A 432 -14.63 16.87 9.23
C SER A 432 -14.46 15.97 8.01
N LYS A 433 -15.05 16.36 6.87
CA LYS A 433 -14.92 15.60 5.62
C LYS A 433 -13.47 15.33 5.22
N ILE A 434 -12.57 16.29 5.47
CA ILE A 434 -11.15 16.18 5.12
C ILE A 434 -10.27 15.78 6.32
N PHE A 435 -10.84 15.69 7.53
CA PHE A 435 -10.19 15.19 8.75
C PHE A 435 -11.11 14.17 9.42
N PRO A 436 -11.26 12.97 8.85
CA PRO A 436 -12.19 11.96 9.37
C PRO A 436 -11.82 11.52 10.79
N ASP A 437 -10.52 11.57 11.14
CA ASP A 437 -10.01 11.16 12.46
C ASP A 437 -9.94 12.33 13.47
N GLY A 438 -10.42 13.51 13.10
CA GLY A 438 -10.41 14.70 13.95
C GLY A 438 -9.08 15.46 13.95
N GLU A 439 -8.72 16.04 15.10
CA GLU A 439 -7.49 16.85 15.22
C GLU A 439 -6.24 15.98 14.93
N PRO A 440 -5.28 16.47 14.13
CA PRO A 440 -4.02 15.78 13.91
C PRO A 440 -3.29 15.56 15.24
N LYS A 441 -3.15 14.29 15.64
CA LYS A 441 -2.49 13.88 16.87
C LYS A 441 -1.30 13.00 16.53
N ILE A 442 -0.27 13.04 17.38
CA ILE A 442 0.77 12.02 17.37
C ILE A 442 0.23 10.87 18.19
N ASP A 443 -0.24 9.82 17.52
CA ASP A 443 -0.79 8.71 18.25
C ASP A 443 0.33 7.97 19.02
N SER A 444 -0.05 7.44 20.18
CA SER A 444 0.69 6.39 20.87
C SER A 444 1.02 5.20 19.95
N GLY A 445 0.16 4.90 18.96
CA GLY A 445 0.38 3.96 17.87
C GLY A 445 1.60 4.34 17.02
N ASP A 446 1.68 5.58 16.55
CA ASP A 446 2.84 6.08 15.79
C ASP A 446 4.12 5.99 16.61
N LYS A 447 4.00 6.28 17.91
CA LYS A 447 5.13 6.15 18.85
C LYS A 447 5.64 4.71 18.91
N LYS A 448 4.75 3.74 19.07
CA LYS A 448 5.10 2.31 19.12
C LYS A 448 5.65 1.84 17.78
N PHE A 449 5.03 2.24 16.67
CA PHE A 449 5.47 1.90 15.32
C PHE A 449 6.90 2.38 15.06
N ALA A 450 7.18 3.67 15.28
CA ALA A 450 8.51 4.24 15.05
C ALA A 450 9.57 3.62 15.97
N VAL A 451 9.25 3.30 17.23
CA VAL A 451 10.18 2.56 18.11
C VAL A 451 10.46 1.16 17.57
N GLY A 452 9.42 0.45 17.11
CA GLY A 452 9.55 -0.86 16.50
C GLY A 452 10.40 -0.84 15.22
N ALA A 453 10.17 0.14 14.35
CA ALA A 453 10.94 0.35 13.12
C ALA A 453 12.42 0.66 13.44
N LEU A 454 12.69 1.55 14.39
CA LEU A 454 14.06 1.88 14.82
C LEU A 454 14.79 0.67 15.42
N LYS A 455 14.09 -0.19 16.18
CA LYS A 455 14.66 -1.44 16.70
C LYS A 455 15.05 -2.39 15.56
N ARG A 456 14.18 -2.57 14.56
CA ARG A 456 14.46 -3.40 13.38
C ARG A 456 15.64 -2.87 12.57
N ILE A 457 15.66 -1.56 12.30
CA ILE A 457 16.77 -0.92 11.60
C ILE A 457 18.09 -1.12 12.35
N ARG A 458 18.10 -0.90 13.68
CA ARG A 458 19.30 -1.14 14.50
C ARG A 458 19.75 -2.59 14.43
N LYS A 459 18.83 -3.57 14.49
CA LYS A 459 19.16 -4.99 14.36
C LYS A 459 19.84 -5.28 13.02
N ASN A 460 19.26 -4.80 11.91
CA ASN A 460 19.81 -5.00 10.57
C ASN A 460 21.20 -4.36 10.41
N LEU A 461 21.38 -3.12 10.89
CA LEU A 461 22.68 -2.45 10.86
C LEU A 461 23.74 -3.20 11.69
N ASN A 462 23.37 -3.78 12.83
CA ASN A 462 24.28 -4.59 13.63
C ASN A 462 24.63 -5.92 12.95
N SER A 463 23.68 -6.57 12.27
CA SER A 463 23.94 -7.76 11.48
C SER A 463 24.92 -7.46 10.33
N LEU A 464 24.69 -6.38 9.58
CA LEU A 464 25.60 -5.94 8.50
C LEU A 464 27.00 -5.62 9.03
N LYS A 465 27.09 -4.95 10.18
CA LYS A 465 28.37 -4.67 10.84
C LYS A 465 29.10 -5.97 11.21
N SER A 466 28.39 -6.97 11.72
CA SER A 466 29.00 -8.26 12.11
C SER A 466 29.54 -9.00 10.88
N LEU A 467 28.74 -9.09 9.82
CA LEU A 467 29.18 -9.68 8.53
C LEU A 467 30.41 -9.00 7.97
N PHE A 468 30.52 -7.67 8.09
CA PHE A 468 31.70 -6.93 7.65
C PHE A 468 32.94 -7.27 8.50
N MET A 469 32.80 -7.33 9.82
CA MET A 469 33.92 -7.69 10.72
C MET A 469 34.40 -9.13 10.51
N GLU A 470 33.53 -10.02 10.06
CA GLU A 470 33.83 -11.42 9.70
C GLU A 470 34.43 -11.57 8.30
N GLY A 471 34.59 -10.46 7.54
CA GLY A 471 35.09 -10.49 6.17
C GLY A 471 34.09 -11.00 5.14
N GLY A 472 32.81 -11.17 5.52
CA GLY A 472 31.75 -11.69 4.65
C GLY A 472 31.21 -10.68 3.64
N VAL A 473 31.47 -9.38 3.82
CA VAL A 473 31.08 -8.31 2.88
C VAL A 473 32.18 -7.27 2.71
N SER A 474 32.30 -6.69 1.51
CA SER A 474 33.23 -5.57 1.26
C SER A 474 32.71 -4.26 1.89
N LEU A 475 33.60 -3.28 2.06
CA LEU A 475 33.22 -1.95 2.58
C LEU A 475 32.19 -1.25 1.67
N GLU A 476 32.33 -1.38 0.35
CA GLU A 476 31.41 -0.80 -0.62
C GLU A 476 30.03 -1.47 -0.55
N SER A 477 29.99 -2.81 -0.46
CA SER A 477 28.75 -3.55 -0.24
C SER A 477 28.09 -3.14 1.08
N LEU A 478 28.86 -3.01 2.17
CA LEU A 478 28.34 -2.55 3.45
C LEU A 478 27.70 -1.16 3.32
N ARG A 479 28.36 -0.20 2.67
CA ARG A 479 27.83 1.15 2.46
C ARG A 479 26.51 1.12 1.70
N ASN A 480 26.48 0.45 0.54
CA ASN A 480 25.31 0.39 -0.33
C ASN A 480 24.12 -0.31 0.35
N THR A 481 24.38 -1.36 1.16
CA THR A 481 23.32 -2.06 1.88
C THR A 481 22.88 -1.34 3.16
N ALA A 482 23.78 -0.64 3.86
CA ALA A 482 23.47 0.09 5.09
C ALA A 482 22.79 1.44 4.84
N GLU A 483 23.08 2.11 3.73
CA GLU A 483 22.60 3.46 3.42
C GLU A 483 21.07 3.59 3.51
N PRO A 484 20.24 2.71 2.89
CA PRO A 484 18.78 2.82 3.00
C PRO A 484 18.27 2.71 4.44
N PHE A 485 18.93 1.91 5.28
CA PHE A 485 18.58 1.79 6.70
C PHE A 485 18.97 3.04 7.50
N ILE A 486 20.10 3.65 7.17
CA ILE A 486 20.54 4.90 7.79
C ILE A 486 19.59 6.03 7.41
N GLU A 487 19.25 6.16 6.13
CA GLU A 487 18.27 7.13 5.61
C GLU A 487 16.92 6.96 6.30
N ALA A 488 16.36 5.74 6.30
CA ALA A 488 15.09 5.44 6.97
C ALA A 488 15.12 5.77 8.48
N ARG A 489 16.24 5.51 9.16
CA ARG A 489 16.39 5.86 10.58
C ARG A 489 16.36 7.37 10.79
N ILE A 490 17.08 8.11 9.96
CA ILE A 490 17.15 9.57 10.03
C ILE A 490 15.76 10.15 9.79
N ASP A 491 15.07 9.68 8.76
CA ASP A 491 13.71 10.09 8.41
C ASP A 491 12.72 9.89 9.57
N ILE A 492 12.66 8.67 10.14
CA ILE A 492 11.78 8.35 11.28
C ILE A 492 12.08 9.26 12.48
N LEU A 493 13.35 9.54 12.77
CA LEU A 493 13.73 10.38 13.90
C LEU A 493 13.39 11.85 13.65
N HIS A 494 13.59 12.35 12.43
CA HIS A 494 13.36 13.74 12.08
C HIS A 494 11.86 14.07 12.00
N HIS A 495 11.08 13.29 11.24
CA HIS A 495 9.62 13.42 11.16
C HIS A 495 9.01 13.48 12.56
N ARG A 496 9.29 12.44 13.33
CA ARG A 496 8.66 12.29 14.64
C ARG A 496 9.03 13.40 15.62
N ARG A 497 10.30 13.82 15.63
CA ARG A 497 10.76 14.86 16.55
C ARG A 497 10.18 16.23 16.17
N GLY A 498 10.11 16.55 14.87
CA GLY A 498 9.47 17.78 14.39
C GLY A 498 8.00 17.82 14.82
N TYR A 499 7.28 16.72 14.58
CA TYR A 499 5.87 16.59 14.96
C TYR A 499 5.69 16.75 16.47
N GLU A 500 6.52 16.10 17.29
CA GLU A 500 6.42 16.14 18.75
C GLU A 500 6.47 17.57 19.31
N PHE A 501 7.29 18.44 18.75
CA PHE A 501 7.33 19.82 19.19
C PHE A 501 6.18 20.65 18.61
N ALA A 502 5.80 20.39 17.35
CA ALA A 502 4.68 21.08 16.71
C ALA A 502 3.33 20.79 17.39
N SER A 503 3.14 19.59 17.94
CA SER A 503 1.93 19.21 18.69
C SER A 503 1.80 19.93 20.03
N LYS A 504 2.92 20.40 20.61
CA LYS A 504 2.96 21.17 21.87
C LYS A 504 2.75 22.67 21.67
N VAL A 505 2.75 23.15 20.43
CA VAL A 505 2.52 24.56 20.13
C VAL A 505 1.07 24.93 20.42
N ASP A 506 0.89 25.99 21.19
CA ASP A 506 -0.39 26.63 21.44
C ASP A 506 -0.67 27.61 20.30
N LEU A 507 -1.56 27.22 19.39
CA LEU A 507 -1.85 27.99 18.18
C LEU A 507 -2.57 29.31 18.49
N ASP A 508 -3.16 29.47 19.68
CA ASP A 508 -3.85 30.71 20.08
C ASP A 508 -2.89 31.79 20.58
N LYS A 509 -1.66 31.42 20.94
CA LYS A 509 -0.61 32.35 21.38
C LYS A 509 0.19 32.96 20.25
N ILE A 510 -0.07 32.59 19.00
CA ILE A 510 0.64 33.08 17.81
C ILE A 510 -0.30 34.00 17.04
N THR A 511 0.03 35.28 16.99
CA THR A 511 -0.74 36.34 16.33
C THR A 511 -0.15 36.76 14.97
N ASN A 512 1.13 36.47 14.74
CA ASN A 512 1.95 36.83 13.60
C ASN A 512 2.65 35.59 13.02
N TRP A 513 1.86 34.81 12.28
CA TRP A 513 2.33 33.60 11.62
C TRP A 513 3.43 33.86 10.58
N ASN A 514 3.38 34.97 9.85
CA ASN A 514 4.43 35.35 8.91
C ASN A 514 5.81 35.43 9.59
N LYS A 515 5.88 36.01 10.81
CA LYS A 515 7.12 36.07 11.57
C LYS A 515 7.60 34.70 12.02
N LEU A 516 6.70 33.81 12.43
CA LEU A 516 7.08 32.44 12.79
C LEU A 516 7.61 31.66 11.56
N PHE A 517 6.91 31.71 10.44
CA PHE A 517 7.29 31.00 9.21
C PHE A 517 8.53 31.57 8.52
N SER A 518 8.91 32.82 8.81
CA SER A 518 10.17 33.44 8.36
C SER A 518 11.32 33.30 9.38
N MET A 519 11.07 32.81 10.59
CA MET A 519 12.09 32.73 11.64
C MET A 519 13.23 31.75 11.27
N PRO A 520 14.52 32.07 11.47
CA PRO A 520 15.61 31.13 11.20
C PRO A 520 15.50 29.83 12.00
N ASP A 521 15.90 28.68 11.45
CA ASP A 521 15.67 27.37 12.11
C ASP A 521 16.30 27.28 13.50
N LYS A 522 17.47 27.89 13.70
CA LYS A 522 18.15 27.94 15.01
C LYS A 522 17.27 28.61 16.06
N GLU A 523 16.58 29.70 15.70
CA GLU A 523 15.70 30.42 16.60
C GLU A 523 14.39 29.64 16.83
N VAL A 524 13.82 29.02 15.79
CA VAL A 524 12.64 28.14 15.93
C VAL A 524 12.93 27.03 16.93
N ARG A 525 14.09 26.36 16.81
CA ARG A 525 14.48 25.30 17.75
C ARG A 525 14.69 25.84 19.17
N LYS A 526 15.38 26.98 19.31
CA LYS A 526 15.60 27.61 20.63
C LYS A 526 14.29 27.92 21.34
N ARG A 527 13.28 28.38 20.61
CA ARG A 527 11.98 28.78 21.17
C ARG A 527 11.01 27.64 21.37
N PHE A 528 10.87 26.77 20.37
CA PHE A 528 9.78 25.79 20.33
C PHE A 528 10.22 24.37 20.65
N PHE A 529 11.52 24.05 20.57
CA PHE A 529 12.01 22.69 20.82
C PHE A 529 12.40 22.53 22.30
N THR A 530 11.53 23.04 23.17
CA THR A 530 11.69 23.06 24.62
C THR A 530 10.38 22.63 25.28
N PRO A 531 10.38 22.23 26.56
CA PRO A 531 9.14 21.95 27.29
C PRO A 531 8.21 23.16 27.42
N ASN A 532 8.76 24.38 27.39
CA ASN A 532 8.03 25.63 27.57
C ASN A 532 8.27 26.55 26.36
N PRO A 533 7.45 26.44 25.29
CA PRO A 533 7.68 27.22 24.09
C PRO A 533 7.60 28.73 24.34
N ASP A 534 8.50 29.48 23.71
CA ASP A 534 8.55 30.94 23.79
C ASP A 534 7.79 31.61 22.63
N TYR A 535 6.68 32.25 22.97
CA TYR A 535 5.80 32.97 22.05
C TYR A 535 6.11 34.48 21.95
N SER A 536 7.17 34.97 22.61
CA SER A 536 7.43 36.41 22.72
C SER A 536 7.57 37.09 21.36
N GLY A 537 6.66 38.03 21.11
CA GLY A 537 6.64 38.83 19.88
C GLY A 537 6.14 38.06 18.65
N LEU A 538 5.38 36.99 18.84
CA LEU A 538 4.71 36.22 17.79
C LEU A 538 3.21 36.39 17.77
#